data_AF-A0A9X3ND33-F1
#
_entry.id   AF-A0A9X3ND33-F1
#
_cell.length_a   1.000
_cell.length_b   1.000
_cell.length_c   1.000
_cell.angle_alpha   90.00
_cell.angle_beta   90.00
_cell.angle_gamma   90.00
#
_symmetry.space_group_name_H-M   'P 1'
#
loop_
_entity.id
_entity.type
_entity.pdbx_description
1 polymer ?
#
loop_
_entity_poly.entity_id
_entity_poly.type
_entity_poly.pdbx_seq_one_letter_code
_entity_poly.pdbx_strand_id
1 'polypeptide(L)'
;MLARILVAVLALAGAGFLVVQERGARAADRITGAALADPNPQRLADAQADLATATKWNPDTTPALDLAIAEARAGRFEQAGARIVTVTEQEPENARAFQLLCSVAKRYDSDLAATACARVRVLAPPVGSLKRSSGRSTK
;
A
#
# COMPACT_ATOMS: atom_id res chain seq x y z
N MET A 1 39.23 20.69 20.03
CA MET A 1 38.77 19.31 20.33
C MET A 1 37.26 19.14 20.22
N LEU A 2 36.45 20.07 20.74
CA LEU A 2 34.98 19.99 20.73
C LEU A 2 34.38 19.67 19.34
N ALA A 3 34.85 20.36 18.28
CA ALA A 3 34.38 20.13 16.92
C ALA A 3 34.63 18.70 16.41
N ARG A 4 35.75 18.07 16.79
CA ARG A 4 36.06 16.68 16.39
C ARG A 4 35.15 15.68 17.08
N ILE A 5 34.84 15.91 18.36
CA ILE A 5 33.90 15.10 19.13
C ILE A 5 32.50 15.22 18.53
N LEU A 6 32.06 16.43 18.20
CA LEU A 6 30.78 16.68 17.53
C LEU A 6 30.67 15.93 16.20
N VAL A 7 31.72 16.01 15.36
CA VAL A 7 31.76 15.28 14.09
C VAL A 7 31.68 13.76 14.31
N ALA A 8 32.40 13.22 15.30
CA ALA A 8 32.36 11.80 15.60
C ALA A 8 30.96 11.33 16.07
N VAL A 9 30.31 12.11 16.93
CA VAL A 9 28.94 11.81 17.39
C VAL A 9 27.94 11.85 16.25
N LEU A 10 28.01 12.86 15.37
CA LEU A 10 27.14 12.96 14.21
C LEU A 10 27.36 11.80 13.22
N ALA A 11 28.62 11.38 13.02
CA ALA A 11 28.93 10.24 12.16
C ALA A 11 28.35 8.94 12.71
N LEU A 12 28.45 8.69 14.02
CA LEU A 12 27.87 7.51 14.66
C LEU A 12 26.33 7.54 14.62
N ALA A 13 25.72 8.70 14.86
CA ALA A 13 24.28 8.88 14.74
C ALA A 13 23.80 8.62 13.30
N GLY A 14 24.52 9.15 12.30
CA GLY A 14 24.24 8.91 10.89
C GLY A 14 24.36 7.43 10.51
N ALA A 15 25.42 6.76 10.96
CA ALA A 15 25.59 5.32 10.74
C ALA A 15 24.45 4.50 11.39
N GLY A 16 24.09 4.82 12.62
CA GLY A 16 22.96 4.18 13.31
C GLY A 16 21.64 4.37 12.58
N PHE A 17 21.38 5.57 12.07
CA PHE A 17 20.21 5.88 11.25
C PHE A 17 20.18 5.07 9.94
N LEU A 18 21.32 4.94 9.25
CA LEU A 18 21.42 4.14 8.03
C LEU A 18 21.13 2.66 8.27
N VAL A 19 21.61 2.09 9.37
CA VAL A 19 21.30 0.68 9.72
C VAL A 19 19.80 0.48 9.92
N VAL A 20 19.11 1.44 10.55
CA VAL A 20 17.66 1.37 10.76
C VAL A 20 16.91 1.49 9.42
N GLN A 21 17.31 2.41 8.55
CA GLN A 21 16.76 2.57 7.20
C GLN A 21 16.92 1.30 6.37
N GLU A 22 18.11 0.70 6.37
CA GLU A 22 18.40 -0.53 5.64
C GLU A 22 17.53 -1.70 6.13
N ARG A 23 17.32 -1.81 7.46
CA ARG A 23 16.42 -2.82 8.03
C ARG A 23 14.97 -2.59 7.61
N GLY A 24 14.52 -1.34 7.59
CA GLY A 24 13.18 -0.96 7.11
C GLY A 24 12.98 -1.31 5.64
N ALA A 25 13.95 -0.96 4.78
CA ALA A 25 13.92 -1.28 3.35
C ALA A 25 13.88 -2.80 3.11
N ARG A 26 14.74 -3.57 3.78
CA ARG A 26 14.71 -5.04 3.67
C ARG A 26 13.41 -5.66 4.16
N ALA A 27 12.79 -5.08 5.19
CA ALA A 27 11.48 -5.52 5.67
C ALA A 27 10.40 -5.25 4.62
N ALA A 28 10.40 -4.06 4.00
CA ALA A 28 9.51 -3.73 2.89
C ALA A 28 9.70 -4.70 1.70
N ASP A 29 10.94 -4.98 1.30
CA ASP A 29 11.24 -5.92 0.20
C ASP A 29 10.67 -7.33 0.46
N ARG A 30 10.74 -7.82 1.71
CA ARG A 30 10.15 -9.12 2.07
C ARG A 30 8.63 -9.10 2.00
N ILE A 31 8.00 -8.00 2.39
CA ILE A 31 6.55 -7.82 2.28
C ILE A 31 6.12 -7.79 0.81
N THR A 32 6.80 -7.01 -0.03
CA THR A 32 6.55 -6.97 -1.48
C THR A 32 6.78 -8.35 -2.10
N GLY A 33 7.83 -9.07 -1.70
CA GLY A 33 8.06 -10.46 -2.11
C GLY A 33 6.90 -11.39 -1.74
N ALA A 34 6.30 -11.23 -0.56
CA ALA A 34 5.12 -11.99 -0.15
C ALA A 34 3.87 -11.67 -0.98
N ALA A 35 3.71 -10.42 -1.41
CA ALA A 35 2.61 -10.00 -2.27
C ALA A 35 2.69 -10.59 -3.69
N LEU A 36 3.92 -10.75 -4.21
CA LEU A 36 4.17 -11.20 -5.58
C LEU A 36 4.26 -12.72 -5.73
N ALA A 37 4.81 -13.41 -4.73
CA ALA A 37 4.99 -14.87 -4.75
C ALA A 37 3.68 -15.65 -4.51
N ASP A 38 3.73 -16.98 -4.69
CA ASP A 38 2.61 -17.86 -4.37
C ASP A 38 2.27 -17.82 -2.88
N PRO A 39 0.97 -17.92 -2.51
CA PRO A 39 0.55 -17.86 -1.12
C PRO A 39 1.27 -18.91 -0.26
N ASN A 40 1.96 -18.44 0.79
CA ASN A 40 2.64 -19.29 1.75
C ASN A 40 2.35 -18.75 3.17
N PRO A 41 1.78 -19.57 4.08
CA PRO A 41 1.43 -19.13 5.43
C PRO A 41 2.60 -18.59 6.24
N GLN A 42 3.79 -19.21 6.12
CA GLN A 42 4.99 -18.77 6.82
C GLN A 42 5.45 -17.42 6.30
N ARG A 43 5.54 -17.26 4.96
CA ARG A 43 5.95 -16.00 4.36
C ARG A 43 4.98 -14.86 4.70
N LEU A 44 3.69 -15.16 4.78
CA LEU A 44 2.69 -14.18 5.21
C LEU A 44 2.89 -13.79 6.67
N ALA A 45 3.16 -14.73 7.57
CA ALA A 45 3.44 -14.44 8.97
C ALA A 45 4.71 -13.60 9.14
N ASP A 46 5.77 -13.92 8.39
CA ASP A 46 7.01 -13.15 8.38
C ASP A 46 6.77 -11.70 7.90
N ALA A 47 6.01 -11.54 6.80
CA ALA A 47 5.62 -10.23 6.28
C ALA A 47 4.77 -9.41 7.28
N GLN A 48 3.89 -10.06 8.03
CA GLN A 48 3.11 -9.41 9.10
C GLN A 48 4.00 -8.89 10.23
N ALA A 49 5.01 -9.66 10.63
CA ALA A 49 5.98 -9.23 11.65
C ALA A 49 6.88 -8.08 11.15
N ASP A 50 7.19 -8.07 9.86
CA ASP A 50 8.05 -7.06 9.23
C ASP A 50 7.40 -5.69 9.08
N LEU A 51 6.06 -5.59 9.08
CA LEU A 51 5.36 -4.33 8.82
C LEU A 51 5.77 -3.23 9.80
N ALA A 52 5.85 -3.54 11.11
CA ALA A 52 6.25 -2.56 12.11
C ALA A 52 7.68 -2.05 11.90
N THR A 53 8.56 -2.89 11.35
CA THR A 53 9.94 -2.50 11.01
C THR A 53 9.96 -1.62 9.77
N ALA A 54 9.15 -1.95 8.76
CA ALA A 54 9.07 -1.21 7.50
C ALA A 54 8.51 0.21 7.69
N THR A 55 7.57 0.42 8.62
CA THR A 55 6.87 1.71 8.80
C THR A 55 7.39 2.56 9.97
N LYS A 56 8.28 2.03 10.82
CA LYS A 56 8.70 2.69 12.08
C LYS A 56 9.15 4.15 11.92
N TRP A 57 9.85 4.44 10.83
CA TRP A 57 10.39 5.77 10.54
C TRP A 57 10.07 6.23 9.11
N ASN A 58 9.14 5.55 8.45
CA ASN A 58 8.75 5.82 7.08
C ASN A 58 7.22 5.90 7.02
N PRO A 59 6.64 7.06 6.67
CA PRO A 59 5.19 7.21 6.54
C PRO A 59 4.62 6.55 5.28
N ASP A 60 5.41 5.84 4.48
CA ASP A 60 4.97 5.11 3.29
C ASP A 60 3.96 4.00 3.64
N THR A 61 2.80 4.03 2.97
CA THR A 61 1.72 3.04 3.13
C THR A 61 1.87 1.83 2.19
N THR A 62 2.83 1.86 1.26
CA THR A 62 3.05 0.78 0.28
C THR A 62 3.24 -0.59 0.94
N PRO A 63 4.04 -0.75 2.03
CA PRO A 63 4.15 -2.04 2.71
C PRO A 63 2.81 -2.54 3.28
N ALA A 64 1.93 -1.64 3.72
CA ALA A 64 0.60 -2.04 4.19
C ALA A 64 -0.29 -2.53 3.04
N LEU A 65 -0.24 -1.87 1.87
CA LEU A 65 -0.97 -2.33 0.68
C LEU A 65 -0.43 -3.68 0.16
N ASP A 66 0.88 -3.86 0.11
CA ASP A 66 1.49 -5.11 -0.35
C ASP A 66 1.16 -6.28 0.60
N LEU A 67 1.19 -6.04 1.92
CA LEU A 67 0.74 -7.03 2.88
C LEU A 67 -0.74 -7.38 2.70
N ALA A 68 -1.60 -6.39 2.44
CA ALA A 68 -3.01 -6.65 2.17
C ALA A 68 -3.21 -7.49 0.90
N ILE A 69 -2.38 -7.28 -0.14
CA ILE A 69 -2.38 -8.13 -1.34
C ILE A 69 -2.01 -9.56 -0.98
N ALA A 70 -0.96 -9.77 -0.17
CA ALA A 70 -0.57 -11.10 0.29
C ALA A 70 -1.68 -11.78 1.12
N GLU A 71 -2.34 -11.04 2.01
CA GLU A 71 -3.48 -11.50 2.81
C GLU A 71 -4.66 -11.91 1.91
N ALA A 72 -5.02 -11.08 0.92
CA ALA A 72 -6.09 -11.39 -0.02
C ALA A 72 -5.78 -12.61 -0.88
N ARG A 73 -4.53 -12.77 -1.34
CA ARG A 73 -4.09 -13.96 -2.09
C ARG A 73 -4.11 -15.22 -1.23
N ALA A 74 -3.93 -15.10 0.08
CA ALA A 74 -4.10 -16.19 1.04
C ALA A 74 -5.56 -16.42 1.46
N GLY A 75 -6.53 -15.74 0.84
CA GLY A 75 -7.96 -15.87 1.13
C GLY A 75 -8.45 -15.10 2.36
N ARG A 76 -7.59 -14.30 3.01
CA ARG A 76 -7.93 -13.51 4.21
C ARG A 76 -8.52 -12.15 3.82
N PHE A 77 -9.65 -12.17 3.11
CA PHE A 77 -10.21 -10.97 2.47
C PHE A 77 -10.63 -9.88 3.47
N GLU A 78 -11.23 -10.25 4.61
CA GLU A 78 -11.61 -9.27 5.64
C GLU A 78 -10.39 -8.55 6.23
N GLN A 79 -9.33 -9.30 6.55
CA GLN A 79 -8.09 -8.75 7.10
C GLN A 79 -7.40 -7.82 6.09
N ALA A 80 -7.31 -8.26 4.83
CA ALA A 80 -6.79 -7.44 3.74
C ALA A 80 -7.61 -6.16 3.55
N GLY A 81 -8.94 -6.28 3.55
CA GLY A 81 -9.84 -5.14 3.39
C GLY A 81 -9.71 -4.13 4.51
N ALA A 82 -9.70 -4.57 5.78
CA ALA A 82 -9.47 -3.68 6.93
C ALA A 82 -8.15 -2.91 6.82
N ARG A 83 -7.08 -3.59 6.40
CA ARG A 83 -5.77 -2.95 6.19
C ARG A 83 -5.81 -1.90 5.08
N ILE A 84 -6.49 -2.18 3.96
CA ILE A 84 -6.63 -1.23 2.86
C ILE A 84 -7.50 -0.04 3.29
N VAL A 85 -8.55 -0.25 4.09
CA VAL A 85 -9.37 0.85 4.64
C VAL A 85 -8.51 1.84 5.41
N THR A 86 -7.64 1.37 6.30
CA THR A 86 -6.70 2.24 7.02
C THR A 86 -5.82 3.07 6.07
N VAL A 87 -5.35 2.48 4.96
CA VAL A 87 -4.59 3.22 3.95
C VAL A 87 -5.47 4.26 3.25
N THR A 88 -6.72 3.93 2.90
CA THR A 88 -7.63 4.89 2.26
C THR A 88 -8.04 6.06 3.16
N GLU A 89 -8.03 5.87 4.49
CA GLU A 89 -8.25 6.93 5.47
C GLU A 89 -7.05 7.89 5.55
N GLN A 90 -5.83 7.34 5.47
CA GLN A 90 -4.59 8.12 5.45
C GLN A 90 -4.38 8.83 4.11
N GLU A 91 -4.77 8.18 3.01
CA GLU A 91 -4.56 8.65 1.64
C GLU A 91 -5.89 8.69 0.86
N PRO A 92 -6.77 9.67 1.16
CA PRO A 92 -8.12 9.74 0.57
C PRO A 92 -8.17 10.00 -0.94
N GLU A 93 -7.03 10.36 -1.53
CA GLU A 93 -6.85 10.58 -2.98
C GLU A 93 -6.10 9.43 -3.68
N ASN A 94 -5.69 8.38 -2.94
CA ASN A 94 -4.99 7.24 -3.53
C ASN A 94 -5.98 6.32 -4.26
N ALA A 95 -6.11 6.54 -5.57
CA ALA A 95 -6.96 5.72 -6.44
C ALA A 95 -6.58 4.23 -6.42
N ARG A 96 -5.29 3.88 -6.28
CA ARG A 96 -4.81 2.49 -6.22
C ARG A 96 -5.34 1.79 -4.97
N ALA A 97 -5.29 2.44 -3.80
CA ALA A 97 -5.81 1.88 -2.55
C ALA A 97 -7.32 1.59 -2.67
N PHE A 98 -8.11 2.53 -3.22
CA PHE A 98 -9.53 2.31 -3.46
C PHE A 98 -9.81 1.22 -4.52
N GLN A 99 -8.96 1.07 -5.54
CA GLN A 99 -9.08 -0.02 -6.52
C GLN A 99 -8.85 -1.40 -5.88
N LEU A 100 -7.84 -1.51 -5.02
CA LEU A 100 -7.59 -2.72 -4.25
C LEU A 100 -8.77 -3.01 -3.32
N LEU A 101 -9.27 -2.01 -2.59
CA LEU A 101 -10.42 -2.17 -1.69
C LEU A 101 -11.66 -2.63 -2.45
N CYS A 102 -12.00 -1.96 -3.57
CA CYS A 102 -13.10 -2.34 -4.46
C CYS A 102 -12.99 -3.80 -4.94
N SER A 103 -11.78 -4.30 -5.17
CA SER A 103 -11.56 -5.66 -5.67
C SER A 103 -11.62 -6.71 -4.55
N VAL A 104 -11.03 -6.42 -3.40
CA VAL A 104 -10.98 -7.32 -2.24
C VAL A 104 -12.34 -7.38 -1.55
N ALA A 105 -13.00 -6.24 -1.33
CA ALA A 105 -14.29 -6.15 -0.64
C ALA A 105 -15.41 -6.93 -1.35
N LYS A 106 -15.37 -7.05 -2.69
CA LYS A 106 -16.33 -7.88 -3.45
C LYS A 106 -16.43 -9.33 -2.96
N ARG A 107 -15.42 -9.82 -2.24
CA ARG A 107 -15.38 -11.19 -1.71
C ARG A 107 -16.08 -11.35 -0.36
N TYR A 108 -16.35 -10.26 0.38
CA TYR A 108 -16.88 -10.37 1.75
C TYR A 108 -17.88 -9.26 2.16
N ASP A 109 -17.83 -8.07 1.54
CA ASP A 109 -18.70 -6.93 1.87
C ASP A 109 -19.07 -6.14 0.59
N SER A 110 -20.31 -6.32 0.14
CA SER A 110 -20.83 -5.70 -1.09
C SER A 110 -20.99 -4.19 -1.00
N ASP A 111 -21.30 -3.67 0.19
CA ASP A 111 -21.59 -2.25 0.40
C ASP A 111 -20.29 -1.45 0.46
N LEU A 112 -19.30 -1.99 1.17
CA LEU A 112 -17.94 -1.45 1.15
C LEU A 112 -17.35 -1.50 -0.25
N ALA A 113 -17.56 -2.60 -0.98
CA ALA A 113 -17.13 -2.70 -2.37
C ALA A 113 -17.77 -1.62 -3.24
N ALA A 114 -19.10 -1.45 -3.17
CA ALA A 114 -19.81 -0.43 -3.94
C ALA A 114 -19.27 0.98 -3.67
N THR A 115 -19.05 1.30 -2.39
CA THR A 115 -18.49 2.58 -1.93
C THR A 115 -17.07 2.80 -2.48
N ALA A 116 -16.19 1.82 -2.34
CA ALA A 116 -14.82 1.89 -2.83
C ALA A 116 -14.78 2.04 -4.36
N CYS A 117 -15.57 1.24 -5.09
CA CYS A 117 -15.62 1.32 -6.55
C CYS A 117 -16.18 2.67 -7.04
N ALA A 118 -17.15 3.27 -6.32
CA ALA A 118 -17.63 4.61 -6.62
C ALA A 118 -16.51 5.65 -6.45
N ARG A 119 -15.73 5.55 -5.38
CA ARG A 119 -14.59 6.45 -5.13
C ARG A 119 -13.52 6.34 -6.22
N VAL A 120 -13.22 5.13 -6.70
CA VAL A 120 -12.31 4.93 -7.85
C VAL A 120 -12.76 5.72 -9.08
N ARG A 121 -14.06 5.71 -9.42
CA ARG A 121 -14.57 6.44 -10.59
C ARG A 121 -14.40 7.95 -10.48
N VAL A 122 -14.45 8.47 -9.26
CA VAL A 122 -14.22 9.90 -8.98
C VAL A 122 -12.74 10.24 -9.12
N LEU A 123 -11.85 9.41 -8.56
CA LEU A 123 -10.41 9.67 -8.51
C LEU A 123 -9.70 9.38 -9.84
N ALA A 124 -10.14 8.35 -10.56
CA ALA A 124 -9.57 7.90 -11.82
C ALA A 124 -10.70 7.64 -12.84
N PRO A 125 -11.29 8.70 -13.41
CA PRO A 125 -12.36 8.54 -14.38
C PRO A 125 -11.84 7.76 -15.60
N PRO A 126 -12.64 6.82 -16.15
CA PRO A 126 -12.24 6.06 -17.31
C PRO A 126 -11.95 6.98 -18.50
N VAL A 127 -10.79 6.79 -19.14
CA VAL A 127 -10.40 7.49 -20.37
C VAL A 127 -11.28 7.04 -21.53
N GLY A 128 -12.49 7.60 -21.64
CA GLY A 128 -13.47 7.14 -22.64
C GLY A 128 -14.77 7.92 -22.76
N SER A 129 -14.94 9.05 -22.06
CA SER A 129 -16.15 9.89 -22.17
C SER A 129 -15.88 11.26 -22.79
N LEU A 130 -14.94 11.36 -23.74
CA LEU A 130 -14.95 12.47 -24.69
C LEU A 130 -16.12 12.26 -25.66
N LYS A 131 -17.26 12.90 -25.34
CA LYS A 131 -18.41 13.22 -26.20
C LYS A 131 -18.45 12.50 -27.56
N ARG A 132 -19.19 11.40 -27.64
CA ARG A 132 -19.87 10.99 -28.89
C ARG A 132 -21.09 11.90 -29.09
N SER A 133 -20.86 13.20 -29.29
CA SER A 133 -21.88 14.22 -29.57
C SER A 133 -21.34 15.20 -30.60
N SER A 134 -21.58 14.87 -31.88
CA SER A 134 -22.00 15.77 -32.96
C SER A 134 -21.64 15.11 -34.31
N GLY A 135 -22.65 14.73 -35.08
CA GLY A 135 -22.42 14.12 -36.39
C GLY A 135 -23.56 13.28 -36.94
N ARG A 136 -24.80 13.47 -36.47
CA ARG A 136 -25.96 13.06 -37.27
C ARG A 136 -26.10 14.06 -38.41
N SER A 137 -25.32 13.86 -39.47
CA SER A 137 -25.53 14.51 -40.77
C SER A 137 -26.61 13.71 -41.48
N THR A 138 -27.84 14.20 -41.40
CA THR A 138 -28.90 13.85 -42.34
C THR A 138 -28.48 14.30 -43.74
N LYS A 139 -28.34 13.34 -44.65
CA LYS A 139 -28.56 13.53 -46.08
C LYS A 139 -29.42 12.38 -46.57
#